data_AF-A0A4C2EBQ5-F1
#
_entry.id   AF-A0A4C2EBQ5-F1
#
_cell.length_a   1.000
_cell.length_b   1.000
_cell.length_c   1.000
_cell.angle_alpha   90.00
_cell.angle_beta   90.00
_cell.angle_gamma   90.00
#
_symmetry.space_group_name_H-M   'P 1'
#
loop_
_entity.id
_entity.type
_entity.pdbx_description
1 polymer ?
#
loop_
_entity_poly.entity_id
_entity_poly.type
_entity_poly.pdbx_seq_one_letter_code
_entity_poly.pdbx_strand_id
1 'polypeptide(L)'
;MDMETRYRKDVDDASDPLLSYLLNTKQLGNLNVLTTDAVKRDLIGDGKRKSILQYQACHGNLEFECYATQQNTLSLMAKEYRACEETQKTKRFSVDFDAPGVEFNTSMDGGIEEEQLGEDNSEQEGLTELRKRLLGRRQSVSSEHGKSTDRQIEDQDNLQNELVQDMTKLVGSLRQGATAFQSALDEDKFVLDAAEIGVQVTSRSLTDISGKLKKYDKKKLGYLFYILATLFMVIGLLVTFIIIKLFPAM
;
A
#
# COMPACT_ATOMS: atom_id res chain seq x y z
N MET A 1 7.48 -15.57 36.29
CA MET A 1 6.69 -14.60 35.50
C MET A 1 6.51 -15.19 34.13
N ASP A 2 5.29 -15.56 33.80
CA ASP A 2 4.95 -16.29 32.57
C ASP A 2 5.18 -15.42 31.35
N MET A 3 5.66 -16.00 30.26
CA MET A 3 5.89 -15.29 28.99
C MET A 3 4.61 -14.58 28.53
N GLU A 4 3.47 -15.27 28.65
CA GLU A 4 2.12 -14.74 28.39
C GLU A 4 1.82 -13.44 29.14
N THR A 5 2.29 -13.32 30.39
CA THR A 5 2.02 -12.14 31.23
C THR A 5 2.86 -10.92 30.86
N ARG A 6 4.04 -11.10 30.25
CA ARG A 6 4.80 -9.97 29.67
C ARG A 6 4.19 -9.52 28.34
N TYR A 7 3.80 -10.45 27.48
CA TYR A 7 3.23 -10.15 26.18
C TYR A 7 1.89 -9.42 26.25
N ARG A 8 1.03 -9.81 27.20
CA ARG A 8 -0.24 -9.12 27.44
C ARG A 8 -0.06 -7.63 27.72
N LYS A 9 1.04 -7.27 28.38
CA LYS A 9 1.36 -5.88 28.70
C LYS A 9 1.79 -5.10 27.46
N ASP A 10 2.64 -5.67 26.60
CA ASP A 10 3.16 -4.96 25.43
C ASP A 10 2.11 -4.75 24.31
N VAL A 11 1.08 -5.60 24.24
CA VAL A 11 -0.04 -5.47 23.28
C VAL A 11 -1.09 -4.45 23.77
N ASP A 12 -1.39 -4.43 25.07
CA ASP A 12 -2.31 -3.45 25.68
C ASP A 12 -1.66 -2.06 25.85
N ASP A 13 -0.32 -1.97 25.95
CA ASP A 13 0.45 -0.72 26.09
C ASP A 13 0.79 -0.07 24.72
N ALA A 14 0.51 -0.77 23.61
CA ALA A 14 0.58 -0.20 22.27
C ALA A 14 -0.65 0.69 22.04
N SER A 15 -0.60 1.93 22.54
CA SER A 15 -1.65 2.95 22.44
C SER A 15 -2.03 3.39 21.00
N ASP A 16 -1.44 2.79 19.97
CA ASP A 16 -1.73 3.04 18.56
C ASP A 16 -2.43 1.82 17.92
N PRO A 17 -3.69 1.96 17.46
CA PRO A 17 -4.42 0.92 16.73
C PRO A 17 -3.65 0.35 15.52
N LEU A 18 -2.80 1.16 14.88
CA LEU A 18 -1.98 0.75 13.74
C LEU A 18 -0.80 -0.09 14.15
N LEU A 19 -0.11 0.31 15.22
CA LEU A 19 0.99 -0.48 15.75
C LEU A 19 0.52 -1.84 16.25
N SER A 20 -0.60 -1.88 16.98
CA SER A 20 -1.19 -3.14 17.45
C SER A 20 -1.63 -4.05 16.29
N TYR A 21 -2.21 -3.49 15.23
CA TYR A 21 -2.53 -4.24 14.01
C TYR A 21 -1.28 -4.84 13.32
N LEU A 22 -0.21 -4.04 13.18
CA LEU A 22 1.04 -4.50 12.56
C LEU A 22 1.73 -5.60 13.39
N LEU A 23 1.80 -5.42 14.70
CA LEU A 23 2.37 -6.41 15.62
C LEU A 23 1.61 -7.73 15.55
N ASN A 24 0.28 -7.66 15.59
CA ASN A 24 -0.57 -8.84 15.50
C ASN A 24 -0.46 -9.52 14.13
N THR A 25 -0.36 -8.75 13.04
CA THR A 25 -0.12 -9.32 11.70
C THR A 25 1.19 -10.11 11.64
N LYS A 26 2.25 -9.62 12.31
CA LYS A 26 3.52 -10.36 12.42
C LYS A 26 3.37 -11.62 13.27
N GLN A 27 2.62 -11.56 14.36
CA GLN A 27 2.34 -12.72 15.21
C GLN A 27 1.57 -13.81 14.44
N LEU A 28 0.55 -13.42 13.67
CA LEU A 28 -0.18 -14.33 12.78
C LEU A 28 0.74 -15.01 11.76
N GLY A 29 1.68 -14.25 11.19
CA GLY A 29 2.71 -14.78 10.30
C GLY A 29 3.58 -15.85 10.98
N ASN A 30 4.02 -15.60 12.21
CA ASN A 30 4.80 -16.56 12.99
C ASN A 30 4.00 -17.82 13.32
N LEU A 31 2.72 -17.66 13.72
CA LEU A 31 1.82 -18.78 13.96
C LEU A 31 1.60 -19.61 12.70
N ASN A 32 1.50 -18.98 11.53
CA ASN A 32 1.37 -19.68 10.25
C ASN A 32 2.64 -20.47 9.87
N VAL A 33 3.83 -19.95 10.22
CA VAL A 33 5.08 -20.73 10.06
C VAL A 33 5.06 -21.96 10.96
N LEU A 34 4.61 -21.80 12.20
CA LEU A 34 4.49 -22.92 13.16
C LEU A 34 3.45 -23.95 12.74
N THR A 35 2.28 -23.55 12.23
CA THR A 35 1.28 -24.48 11.69
C THR A 35 1.83 -25.23 10.49
N THR A 36 2.43 -24.54 9.53
CA THR A 36 2.94 -25.17 8.31
C THR A 36 4.08 -26.13 8.60
N ASP A 37 4.94 -25.84 9.58
CA ASP A 37 5.98 -26.76 10.04
C ASP A 37 5.38 -27.98 10.76
N ALA A 38 4.41 -27.79 11.65
CA ALA A 38 3.68 -28.90 12.28
C ALA A 38 2.98 -29.80 11.24
N VAL A 39 2.31 -29.21 10.25
CA VAL A 39 1.66 -29.94 9.15
C VAL A 39 2.69 -30.71 8.32
N LYS A 40 3.83 -30.11 7.97
CA LYS A 40 4.92 -30.78 7.24
C LYS A 40 5.48 -31.97 8.02
N ARG A 41 5.69 -31.81 9.33
CA ARG A 41 6.20 -32.89 10.20
C ARG A 41 5.23 -34.06 10.31
N ASP A 42 3.92 -33.79 10.37
CA ASP A 42 2.91 -34.86 10.37
C ASP A 42 2.75 -35.54 9.01
N LEU A 43 2.89 -34.80 7.90
CA LEU A 43 2.91 -35.36 6.54
C LEU A 43 4.12 -36.28 6.30
N ILE A 44 5.31 -35.89 6.75
CA ILE A 44 6.54 -36.71 6.64
C ILE A 44 6.49 -37.92 7.58
N GLY A 45 5.83 -37.77 8.74
CA GLY A 45 5.70 -38.82 9.76
C GLY A 45 4.54 -39.79 9.56
N ASP A 46 3.82 -39.73 8.43
CA ASP A 46 2.65 -40.56 8.11
C ASP A 46 1.56 -40.47 9.21
N GLY A 47 1.40 -39.29 9.82
CA GLY A 47 0.44 -39.01 10.89
C GLY A 47 0.79 -39.56 12.27
N LYS A 48 1.93 -40.26 12.44
CA LYS A 48 2.30 -40.89 13.73
C LYS A 48 2.79 -39.91 14.79
N ARG A 49 3.22 -38.71 14.39
CA ARG A 49 3.89 -37.75 15.28
C ARG A 49 2.95 -36.80 16.03
N LYS A 50 1.64 -36.80 15.76
CA LYS A 50 0.61 -35.97 16.44
C LYS A 50 1.04 -34.51 16.64
N SER A 51 1.87 -33.98 15.76
CA SER A 51 2.49 -32.66 15.94
C SER A 51 1.50 -31.53 15.69
N ILE A 52 0.46 -31.76 14.87
CA ILE A 52 -0.67 -30.84 14.72
C ILE A 52 -1.49 -30.76 16.02
N LEU A 53 -1.75 -31.89 16.69
CA LEU A 53 -2.50 -31.90 17.95
C LEU A 53 -1.73 -31.16 19.07
N GLN A 54 -0.41 -31.31 19.09
CA GLN A 54 0.44 -30.58 20.02
C GLN A 54 0.44 -29.06 19.73
N TYR A 55 0.52 -28.68 18.45
CA TYR A 55 0.38 -27.28 18.05
C TYR A 55 -0.96 -26.71 18.50
N GLN A 56 -2.06 -27.41 18.20
CA GLN A 56 -3.41 -26.96 18.52
C GLN A 56 -3.63 -26.80 20.03
N ALA A 57 -3.06 -27.69 20.84
CA ALA A 57 -3.15 -27.61 22.30
C ALA A 57 -2.38 -26.41 22.88
N CYS A 58 -1.20 -26.08 22.33
CA CYS A 58 -0.35 -25.00 22.85
C CYS A 58 -0.71 -23.62 22.26
N HIS A 59 -1.13 -23.56 21.00
CA HIS A 59 -1.24 -22.29 20.25
C HIS A 59 -2.65 -22.01 19.73
N GLY A 60 -3.61 -22.92 19.87
CA GLY A 60 -4.97 -22.71 19.36
C GLY A 60 -5.70 -21.52 20.00
N ASN A 61 -5.55 -21.33 21.31
CA ASN A 61 -6.13 -20.16 22.00
C ASN A 61 -5.48 -18.85 21.54
N LEU A 62 -4.15 -18.85 21.41
CA LEU A 62 -3.39 -17.69 20.97
C LEU A 62 -3.74 -17.31 19.52
N GLU A 63 -3.90 -18.30 18.64
CA GLU A 63 -4.33 -18.09 17.25
C GLU A 63 -5.71 -17.43 17.20
N PHE A 64 -6.67 -17.95 17.97
CA PHE A 64 -8.00 -17.35 18.09
C PHE A 64 -7.95 -15.91 18.60
N GLU A 65 -7.17 -15.64 19.65
CA GLU A 65 -7.00 -14.31 20.21
C GLU A 65 -6.37 -13.33 19.21
N CYS A 66 -5.35 -13.75 18.46
CA CYS A 66 -4.75 -12.95 17.41
C CYS A 66 -5.78 -12.60 16.31
N TYR A 67 -6.58 -13.57 15.84
CA TYR A 67 -7.65 -13.28 14.88
C TYR A 67 -8.72 -12.33 15.43
N ALA A 68 -9.14 -12.52 16.68
CA ALA A 68 -10.14 -11.68 17.32
C ALA A 68 -9.65 -10.23 17.47
N THR A 69 -8.40 -10.05 17.92
CA THR A 69 -7.77 -8.73 18.06
C THR A 69 -7.53 -8.05 16.72
N GLN A 70 -7.20 -8.81 15.66
CA GLN A 70 -7.03 -8.27 14.31
C GLN A 70 -8.36 -7.73 13.76
N GLN A 71 -9.44 -8.49 13.94
CA GLN A 71 -10.76 -8.05 13.50
C GLN A 71 -11.23 -6.81 14.28
N ASN A 72 -10.97 -6.78 15.60
CA ASN A 72 -11.35 -5.65 16.44
C ASN A 72 -10.59 -4.37 16.02
N THR A 73 -9.27 -4.44 15.88
CA THR A 73 -8.43 -3.32 15.44
C THR A 73 -8.82 -2.81 14.05
N LEU A 74 -9.05 -3.71 13.07
CA LEU A 74 -9.57 -3.33 11.75
C LEU A 74 -10.92 -2.63 11.83
N SER A 75 -11.83 -3.14 12.67
CA SER A 75 -13.15 -2.51 12.84
C SER A 75 -13.06 -1.11 13.45
N LEU A 76 -12.10 -0.88 14.33
CA LEU A 76 -11.85 0.40 14.97
C LEU A 76 -11.26 1.39 13.96
N MET A 77 -10.22 1.00 13.23
CA MET A 77 -9.65 1.81 12.15
C MET A 77 -10.68 2.19 11.08
N ALA A 78 -11.54 1.24 10.69
CA ALA A 78 -12.58 1.50 9.69
C ALA A 78 -13.59 2.55 10.18
N LYS A 79 -13.88 2.60 11.48
CA LYS A 79 -14.74 3.63 12.07
C LYS A 79 -14.05 4.99 12.07
N GLU A 80 -12.79 5.05 12.49
CA GLU A 80 -12.01 6.30 12.47
C GLU A 80 -11.85 6.86 11.06
N TYR A 81 -11.59 5.99 10.08
CA TYR A 81 -11.52 6.39 8.67
C TYR A 81 -12.83 7.00 8.18
N ARG A 82 -13.97 6.37 8.45
CA ARG A 82 -15.29 6.90 8.08
C ARG A 82 -15.57 8.25 8.74
N ALA A 83 -15.23 8.41 10.01
CA ALA A 83 -15.38 9.68 10.71
C ALA A 83 -14.53 10.79 10.05
N CYS A 84 -13.27 10.50 9.72
CA CYS A 84 -12.42 11.42 8.97
C CYS A 84 -12.99 11.75 7.58
N GLU A 85 -13.49 10.76 6.85
CA GLU A 85 -14.11 10.96 5.54
C GLU A 85 -15.33 11.88 5.62
N GLU A 86 -16.21 11.67 6.61
CA GLU A 86 -17.38 12.54 6.85
C GLU A 86 -16.95 13.97 7.15
N THR A 87 -15.94 14.18 8.02
CA THR A 87 -15.45 15.53 8.32
C THR A 87 -14.83 16.22 7.10
N GLN A 88 -14.17 15.48 6.21
CA GLN A 88 -13.64 16.02 4.96
C GLN A 88 -14.75 16.41 3.98
N LYS A 89 -15.80 15.58 3.88
CA LYS A 89 -16.98 15.89 3.06
C LYS A 89 -17.68 17.17 3.55
N THR A 90 -17.79 17.37 4.87
CA THR A 90 -18.41 18.59 5.44
C THR A 90 -17.50 19.82 5.37
N LYS A 91 -16.19 19.66 5.19
CA LYS A 91 -15.22 20.77 5.15
C LYS A 91 -15.04 21.39 3.76
N ARG A 92 -15.77 20.92 2.74
CA ARG A 92 -15.79 21.57 1.42
C ARG A 92 -17.10 22.34 1.25
N PHE A 93 -16.94 23.59 0.81
CA PHE A 93 -17.95 24.54 0.32
C PHE A 93 -18.52 25.59 1.30
N SER A 94 -17.65 26.26 2.05
CA SER A 94 -17.82 27.69 2.30
C SER A 94 -16.58 28.44 1.76
N VAL A 95 -16.43 28.42 0.44
CA VAL A 95 -15.61 29.44 -0.23
C VAL A 95 -16.55 30.61 -0.41
N ASP A 96 -16.43 31.62 0.45
CA ASP A 96 -17.10 32.91 0.25
C ASP A 96 -16.57 33.51 -1.05
N PHE A 97 -17.38 33.47 -2.11
CA PHE A 97 -17.10 34.15 -3.38
C PHE A 97 -17.58 35.61 -3.38
N ASP A 98 -18.17 36.09 -2.28
CA ASP A 98 -18.76 37.43 -2.18
C ASP A 98 -17.89 38.43 -1.42
N ALA A 99 -16.57 38.22 -1.31
CA ALA A 99 -15.68 39.29 -0.86
C ALA A 99 -15.49 40.32 -2.00
N PRO A 100 -16.06 41.54 -1.91
CA PRO A 100 -15.86 42.54 -2.94
C PRO A 100 -14.43 43.09 -2.78
N GLY A 101 -13.50 42.67 -3.65
CA GLY A 101 -12.16 43.28 -3.67
C GLY A 101 -11.03 42.52 -4.35
N VAL A 102 -11.26 41.37 -5.00
CA VAL A 102 -10.17 40.70 -5.75
C VAL A 102 -10.35 40.97 -7.24
N GLU A 103 -9.72 42.04 -7.71
CA GLU A 103 -9.54 42.30 -9.14
C GLU A 103 -8.72 41.16 -9.75
N PHE A 104 -9.39 40.39 -10.60
CA PHE A 104 -8.85 39.25 -11.30
C PHE A 104 -8.11 39.73 -12.55
N ASN A 105 -6.85 40.18 -12.42
CA ASN A 105 -6.00 40.46 -13.57
C ASN A 105 -5.51 39.14 -14.18
N THR A 106 -6.34 38.58 -15.06
CA THR A 106 -5.94 37.51 -15.98
C THR A 106 -5.91 38.05 -17.41
N SER A 107 -4.74 38.50 -17.82
CA SER A 107 -4.35 38.52 -19.23
C SER A 107 -2.92 38.01 -19.32
N MET A 108 -2.82 36.72 -19.65
CA MET A 108 -1.62 36.11 -20.19
C MET A 108 -1.49 36.60 -21.65
N ASP A 109 -0.51 37.43 -21.96
CA ASP A 109 0.22 37.38 -23.24
C ASP A 109 1.57 38.10 -23.10
N GLY A 110 2.58 37.56 -23.77
CA GLY A 110 3.99 37.83 -23.50
C GLY A 110 4.50 39.20 -23.94
N GLY A 111 5.59 39.63 -23.29
CA GLY A 111 6.38 40.79 -23.70
C GLY A 111 7.18 41.35 -22.55
N ILE A 112 8.50 41.26 -22.66
CA ILE A 112 9.49 41.90 -21.79
C ILE A 112 9.27 43.41 -21.86
N GLU A 113 9.14 44.09 -20.72
CA GLU A 113 9.61 45.47 -20.53
C GLU A 113 9.66 45.83 -19.03
N GLU A 114 10.82 46.37 -18.63
CA GLU A 114 11.11 46.92 -17.32
C GLU A 114 10.25 48.16 -17.06
N GLU A 115 9.55 48.24 -15.93
CA GLU A 115 9.20 49.54 -15.34
C GLU A 115 9.31 49.51 -13.81
N GLN A 116 10.34 50.22 -13.35
CA GLN A 116 10.46 50.87 -12.05
C GLN A 116 9.16 51.52 -11.58
N LEU A 117 8.80 51.32 -10.31
CA LEU A 117 8.02 52.20 -9.41
C LEU A 117 7.64 51.34 -8.20
N GLY A 118 7.86 51.66 -6.94
CA GLY A 118 8.39 52.81 -6.23
C GLY A 118 8.21 52.43 -4.76
N GLU A 119 9.21 52.75 -3.93
CA GLU A 119 9.14 52.56 -2.48
C GLU A 119 7.82 53.10 -1.91
N ASP A 120 6.97 52.23 -1.38
CA ASP A 120 6.02 52.64 -0.35
C ASP A 120 6.62 52.32 1.02
N ASN A 121 7.62 53.14 1.38
CA ASN A 121 8.34 53.09 2.66
C ASN A 121 7.42 53.52 3.84
N SER A 122 6.17 53.89 3.59
CA SER A 122 5.24 54.42 4.60
C SER A 122 4.42 53.34 5.32
N GLU A 123 4.10 52.23 4.62
CA GLU A 123 3.32 51.13 5.21
C GLU A 123 4.18 50.20 6.08
N GLN A 124 5.46 50.07 5.76
CA GLN A 124 6.43 49.28 6.52
C GLN A 124 6.76 49.93 7.87
N GLU A 125 6.79 51.27 7.92
CA GLU A 125 7.01 52.02 9.16
C GLU A 125 5.78 51.96 10.10
N GLY A 126 4.56 51.99 9.55
CA GLY A 126 3.33 51.80 10.33
C GLY A 126 3.18 50.40 10.92
N LEU A 127 3.53 49.35 10.16
CA LEU A 127 3.49 47.96 10.63
C LEU A 127 4.56 47.67 11.68
N THR A 128 5.75 48.25 11.54
CA THR A 128 6.82 48.12 12.55
C THR A 128 6.48 48.89 13.84
N GLU A 129 5.83 50.05 13.75
CA GLU A 129 5.34 50.79 14.91
C GLU A 129 4.21 50.05 15.65
N LEU A 130 3.26 49.46 14.90
CA LEU A 130 2.20 48.59 15.44
C LEU A 130 2.76 47.35 16.14
N ARG A 131 3.76 46.69 15.54
CA ARG A 131 4.47 45.53 16.12
C ARG A 131 5.20 45.91 17.40
N LYS A 132 5.88 47.06 17.42
CA LYS A 132 6.57 47.61 18.61
C LYS A 132 5.59 47.94 19.75
N ARG A 133 4.39 48.42 19.42
CA ARG A 133 3.33 48.75 20.40
C ARG A 133 2.62 47.51 20.96
N LEU A 134 2.47 46.46 20.14
CA LEU A 134 1.89 45.17 20.53
C LEU A 134 2.85 44.34 21.39
N LEU A 135 4.15 44.33 21.07
CA LEU A 135 5.17 43.63 21.88
C LEU A 135 5.66 44.44 23.10
N GLY A 136 5.62 45.78 23.04
CA GLY A 136 6.12 46.65 24.11
C GLY A 136 5.24 46.76 25.37
N ARG A 137 4.02 46.21 25.37
CA ARG A 137 3.07 46.38 26.48
C ARG A 137 3.15 45.31 27.58
N ARG A 138 4.15 44.42 27.58
CA ARG A 138 4.21 43.32 28.57
C ARG A 138 5.28 43.42 29.66
N GLN A 139 6.02 44.53 29.77
CA GLN A 139 7.07 44.61 30.79
C GLN A 139 7.22 46.02 31.37
N SER A 140 6.29 46.38 32.27
CA SER A 140 6.66 47.27 33.36
C SER A 140 7.51 46.46 34.34
N VAL A 141 8.82 46.71 34.37
CA VAL A 141 9.71 46.81 35.54
C VAL A 141 11.17 46.77 35.05
N SER A 142 11.88 47.86 35.34
CA SER A 142 13.33 48.03 35.41
C SER A 142 14.19 48.06 34.12
N SER A 143 14.63 49.29 33.83
CA SER A 143 15.99 49.72 33.52
C SER A 143 16.83 49.03 32.44
N GLU A 144 17.23 49.87 31.48
CA GLU A 144 18.59 49.94 30.93
C GLU A 144 19.05 48.81 29.98
N HIS A 145 18.44 48.70 28.80
CA HIS A 145 19.10 48.03 27.67
C HIS A 145 18.60 48.43 26.26
N GLY A 146 18.80 49.69 25.88
CA GLY A 146 18.39 50.23 24.57
C GLY A 146 19.22 49.81 23.34
N LYS A 147 20.02 48.73 23.42
CA LYS A 147 20.87 48.26 22.30
C LYS A 147 20.75 46.76 21.96
N SER A 148 20.02 45.97 22.73
CA SER A 148 19.92 44.51 22.51
C SER A 148 18.61 44.07 21.87
N THR A 149 17.54 44.86 21.98
CA THR A 149 16.22 44.51 21.42
C THR A 149 16.20 44.60 19.90
N ASP A 150 16.89 45.57 19.32
CA ASP A 150 16.95 45.78 17.87
C ASP A 150 17.69 44.63 17.15
N ARG A 151 18.83 44.20 17.70
CA ARG A 151 19.56 43.00 17.24
C ARG A 151 18.72 41.72 17.39
N GLN A 152 17.95 41.61 18.46
CA GLN A 152 17.09 40.45 18.69
C GLN A 152 15.90 40.40 17.72
N ILE A 153 15.46 41.55 17.21
CA ILE A 153 14.45 41.65 16.16
C ILE A 153 15.04 41.26 14.80
N GLU A 154 16.24 41.75 14.47
CA GLU A 154 16.96 41.39 13.24
C GLU A 154 17.25 39.88 13.15
N ASP A 155 17.68 39.27 14.26
CA ASP A 155 17.89 37.82 14.35
C ASP A 155 16.57 37.04 14.15
N GLN A 156 15.44 37.52 14.70
CA GLN A 156 14.14 36.88 14.51
C GLN A 156 13.59 37.00 13.09
N ASP A 157 13.80 38.13 12.43
CA ASP A 157 13.33 38.34 11.05
C ASP A 157 14.20 37.56 10.05
N ASN A 158 15.50 37.42 10.29
CA ASN A 158 16.36 36.52 9.50
C ASN A 158 15.92 35.05 9.64
N LEU A 159 15.61 34.61 10.86
CA LEU A 159 15.18 33.23 11.12
C LEU A 159 13.78 32.95 10.53
N GLN A 160 12.89 33.94 10.50
CA GLN A 160 11.61 33.84 9.80
C GLN A 160 11.78 33.80 8.28
N ASN A 161 12.66 34.61 7.70
CA ASN A 161 12.94 34.56 6.26
C ASN A 161 13.55 33.23 5.83
N GLU A 162 14.48 32.69 6.62
CA GLU A 162 15.05 31.36 6.39
C GLU A 162 13.97 30.26 6.45
N LEU A 163 13.07 30.33 7.45
CA LEU A 163 11.97 29.38 7.59
C LEU A 163 10.98 29.47 6.41
N VAL A 164 10.64 30.67 5.96
CA VAL A 164 9.74 30.87 4.81
C VAL A 164 10.40 30.34 3.53
N GLN A 165 11.71 30.55 3.37
CA GLN A 165 12.45 30.03 2.24
C GLN A 165 12.49 28.50 2.25
N ASP A 166 12.68 27.89 3.42
CA ASP A 166 12.69 26.44 3.58
C ASP A 166 11.30 25.82 3.42
N MET A 167 10.24 26.48 3.90
CA MET A 167 8.86 26.07 3.62
C MET A 167 8.56 26.15 2.12
N THR A 168 9.04 27.18 1.43
CA THR A 168 8.86 27.31 -0.02
C THR A 168 9.61 26.22 -0.78
N LYS A 169 10.84 25.89 -0.37
CA LYS A 169 11.61 24.76 -0.93
C LYS A 169 10.94 23.42 -0.64
N LEU A 170 10.39 23.23 0.55
CA LEU A 170 9.68 22.02 0.94
C LEU A 170 8.38 21.84 0.14
N VAL A 171 7.62 22.91 -0.05
CA VAL A 171 6.40 22.87 -0.89
C VAL A 171 6.76 22.65 -2.35
N GLY A 172 7.87 23.22 -2.83
CA GLY A 172 8.42 22.94 -4.16
C GLY A 172 8.80 21.48 -4.35
N SER A 173 9.52 20.89 -3.39
CA SER A 173 9.91 19.47 -3.44
C SER A 173 8.71 18.54 -3.27
N LEU A 174 7.71 18.92 -2.47
CA LEU A 174 6.46 18.18 -2.33
C LEU A 174 5.63 18.23 -3.62
N ARG A 175 5.54 19.39 -4.28
CA ARG A 175 4.87 19.52 -5.58
C ARG A 175 5.56 18.67 -6.63
N GLN A 176 6.88 18.68 -6.67
CA GLN A 176 7.67 17.87 -7.59
C GLN A 176 7.52 16.37 -7.30
N GLY A 177 7.51 15.98 -6.02
CA GLY A 177 7.25 14.62 -5.56
C GLY A 177 5.83 14.16 -5.92
N ALA A 178 4.83 15.01 -5.76
CA ALA A 178 3.45 14.71 -6.14
C ALA A 178 3.29 14.55 -7.66
N THR A 179 3.97 15.37 -8.48
CA THR A 179 3.96 15.19 -9.94
C THR A 179 4.67 13.90 -10.37
N ALA A 180 5.79 13.56 -9.72
CA ALA A 180 6.49 12.31 -9.99
C ALA A 180 5.65 11.09 -9.57
N PHE A 181 4.97 11.17 -8.43
CA PHE A 181 4.07 10.13 -7.93
C PHE A 181 2.84 9.95 -8.82
N GLN A 182 2.25 11.05 -9.32
CA GLN A 182 1.16 11.01 -10.28
C GLN A 182 1.60 10.34 -11.59
N SER A 183 2.78 10.69 -12.10
CA SER A 183 3.34 10.06 -13.31
C SER A 183 3.61 8.56 -13.11
N ALA A 184 4.12 8.16 -11.95
CA ALA A 184 4.34 6.75 -11.62
C ALA A 184 3.02 5.97 -11.50
N LEU A 185 1.97 6.59 -10.94
CA LEU A 185 0.64 5.99 -10.87
C LEU A 185 -0.02 5.84 -12.25
N ASP A 186 0.15 6.81 -13.13
CA ASP A 186 -0.37 6.71 -14.50
C ASP A 186 0.35 5.62 -15.31
N GLU A 187 1.67 5.45 -15.09
CA GLU A 187 2.45 4.34 -15.63
C GLU A 187 2.01 2.98 -15.05
N ASP A 188 1.85 2.88 -13.72
CA ASP A 188 1.37 1.67 -13.05
C ASP A 188 -0.04 1.28 -13.49
N LYS A 189 -0.92 2.26 -13.75
CA LYS A 189 -2.27 2.02 -14.29
C LYS A 189 -2.20 1.39 -15.69
N PHE A 190 -1.28 1.85 -16.53
CA PHE A 190 -1.06 1.27 -17.86
C PHE A 190 -0.52 -0.17 -17.77
N VAL A 191 0.40 -0.44 -16.84
CA VAL A 191 0.91 -1.79 -16.58
C VAL A 191 -0.19 -2.70 -16.04
N LEU A 192 -1.07 -2.20 -15.17
CA LEU A 192 -2.21 -2.95 -14.66
C LEU A 192 -3.21 -3.31 -15.77
N ASP A 193 -3.50 -2.37 -16.68
CA ASP A 193 -4.38 -2.60 -17.83
C ASP A 193 -3.77 -3.63 -18.79
N ALA A 194 -2.45 -3.56 -19.04
CA ALA A 194 -1.72 -4.57 -19.81
C ALA A 194 -1.74 -5.95 -19.12
N ALA A 195 -1.63 -6.00 -17.80
CA ALA A 195 -1.76 -7.24 -17.03
C ALA A 195 -3.20 -7.78 -17.04
N GLU A 196 -4.22 -6.92 -16.99
CA GLU A 196 -5.63 -7.29 -17.10
C GLU A 196 -5.92 -7.93 -18.48
N ILE A 197 -5.44 -7.31 -19.56
CA ILE A 197 -5.54 -7.88 -20.92
C ILE A 197 -4.80 -9.23 -20.97
N GLY A 198 -3.60 -9.34 -20.39
CA GLY A 198 -2.84 -10.57 -20.33
C GLY A 198 -3.56 -11.70 -19.57
N VAL A 199 -4.18 -11.38 -18.43
CA VAL A 199 -4.98 -12.31 -17.63
C VAL A 199 -6.24 -12.72 -18.39
N GLN A 200 -6.90 -11.79 -19.07
CA GLN A 200 -8.10 -12.08 -19.87
C GLN A 200 -7.78 -13.01 -21.05
N VAL A 201 -6.67 -12.77 -21.76
CA VAL A 201 -6.19 -13.63 -22.86
C VAL A 201 -5.80 -15.02 -22.34
N THR A 202 -5.15 -15.09 -21.17
CA THR A 202 -4.80 -16.35 -20.52
C THR A 202 -6.06 -17.12 -20.10
N SER A 203 -7.05 -16.45 -19.51
CA SER A 203 -8.34 -17.04 -19.12
C SER A 203 -9.11 -17.61 -20.31
N ARG A 204 -9.13 -16.89 -21.44
CA ARG A 204 -9.74 -17.38 -22.70
C ARG A 204 -9.01 -18.62 -23.22
N SER A 205 -7.68 -18.60 -23.23
CA SER A 205 -6.86 -19.75 -23.64
C SER A 205 -7.05 -20.97 -22.71
N LEU A 206 -7.16 -20.75 -21.40
CA LEU A 206 -7.42 -21.81 -20.42
C LEU A 206 -8.83 -22.39 -20.59
N THR A 207 -9.81 -21.55 -20.91
CA THR A 207 -11.19 -21.96 -21.19
C THR A 207 -11.29 -22.74 -22.50
N ASP A 208 -10.55 -22.34 -23.54
CA ASP A 208 -10.48 -23.08 -24.80
C ASP A 208 -9.76 -24.43 -24.65
N ILE A 209 -8.69 -24.48 -23.86
CA ILE A 209 -8.00 -25.74 -23.51
C ILE A 209 -8.92 -26.64 -22.68
N SER A 210 -9.64 -26.09 -21.71
CA SER A 210 -10.63 -26.81 -20.90
C SER A 210 -11.79 -27.31 -21.76
N GLY A 211 -12.26 -26.50 -22.72
CA GLY A 211 -13.28 -26.86 -23.69
C GLY A 211 -12.83 -27.99 -24.63
N LYS A 212 -11.57 -27.96 -25.08
CA LYS A 212 -10.95 -29.05 -25.86
C LYS A 212 -10.80 -30.32 -25.01
N LEU A 213 -10.33 -30.22 -23.77
CA LEU A 213 -10.21 -31.35 -22.82
C LEU A 213 -11.57 -31.99 -22.52
N LYS A 214 -12.62 -31.20 -22.34
CA LYS A 214 -14.00 -31.70 -22.14
C LYS A 214 -14.54 -32.41 -23.38
N LYS A 215 -14.06 -32.03 -24.58
CA LYS A 215 -14.36 -32.69 -25.86
C LYS A 215 -13.57 -34.00 -26.05
N TYR A 216 -12.48 -34.21 -25.31
CA TYR A 216 -11.82 -35.51 -25.14
C TYR A 216 -12.62 -36.37 -24.15
N ASP A 217 -13.82 -36.75 -24.57
CA ASP A 217 -14.64 -37.70 -23.83
C ASP A 217 -13.94 -39.07 -23.78
N LYS A 218 -13.81 -39.64 -22.57
CA LYS A 218 -13.07 -40.89 -22.30
C LYS A 218 -13.50 -42.04 -23.21
N LYS A 219 -14.75 -42.03 -23.68
CA LYS A 219 -15.31 -43.02 -24.61
C LYS A 219 -14.63 -43.02 -25.98
N LYS A 220 -14.24 -41.85 -26.52
CA LYS A 220 -13.56 -41.75 -27.82
C LYS A 220 -12.10 -42.16 -27.74
N LEU A 221 -11.43 -41.88 -26.63
CA LEU A 221 -10.04 -42.31 -26.39
C LEU A 221 -9.96 -43.85 -26.29
N GLY A 222 -10.89 -44.47 -25.56
CA GLY A 222 -11.00 -45.92 -25.47
C GLY A 222 -11.28 -46.58 -26.83
N TYR A 223 -12.14 -45.98 -27.66
CA TYR A 223 -12.45 -46.47 -29.00
C TYR A 223 -11.23 -46.39 -29.95
N LEU A 224 -10.48 -45.28 -29.94
CA LEU A 224 -9.26 -45.14 -30.73
C LEU A 224 -8.17 -46.13 -30.29
N PHE A 225 -8.03 -46.34 -28.98
CA PHE A 225 -7.13 -47.35 -28.44
C PHE A 225 -7.52 -48.77 -28.88
N TYR A 226 -8.81 -49.10 -28.88
CA TYR A 226 -9.30 -50.41 -29.30
C TYR A 226 -9.03 -50.69 -30.79
N ILE A 227 -9.24 -49.68 -31.65
CA ILE A 227 -8.92 -49.76 -33.08
C ILE A 227 -7.41 -49.96 -33.29
N LEU A 228 -6.58 -49.19 -32.61
CA LEU A 228 -5.13 -49.29 -32.75
C LEU A 228 -4.59 -50.63 -32.24
N ALA A 229 -5.12 -51.12 -31.12
CA ALA A 229 -4.77 -52.43 -30.56
C ALA A 229 -5.16 -53.58 -31.50
N THR A 230 -6.35 -53.50 -32.10
CA THR A 230 -6.82 -54.49 -33.09
C THR A 230 -5.93 -54.47 -34.35
N LEU A 231 -5.57 -53.28 -34.84
CA LEU A 231 -4.65 -53.13 -35.97
C LEU A 231 -3.28 -53.74 -35.67
N PHE A 232 -2.73 -53.46 -34.48
CA PHE A 232 -1.43 -53.97 -34.06
C PHE A 232 -1.45 -55.50 -33.91
N MET A 233 -2.56 -56.07 -33.43
CA MET A 233 -2.75 -57.52 -33.36
C MET A 233 -2.71 -58.17 -34.75
N VAL A 234 -3.39 -57.57 -35.74
CA VAL A 234 -3.39 -58.06 -37.13
C VAL A 234 -2.00 -57.96 -37.76
N ILE A 235 -1.30 -56.85 -37.54
CA ILE A 235 0.07 -56.66 -38.02
C ILE A 235 1.02 -57.68 -37.37
N GLY A 236 0.90 -57.93 -36.06
CA GLY A 236 1.67 -58.96 -35.37
C GLY A 236 1.43 -60.36 -35.95
N LEU A 237 0.19 -60.67 -36.34
CA LEU A 237 -0.15 -61.94 -36.99
C LEU A 237 0.46 -62.04 -38.39
N LEU A 238 0.45 -60.95 -39.17
CA LEU A 238 1.14 -60.92 -40.47
C LEU A 238 2.66 -61.08 -40.32
N VAL A 239 3.27 -60.41 -39.35
CA VAL A 239 4.72 -60.53 -39.08
C VAL A 239 5.08 -61.95 -38.66
N THR A 240 4.31 -62.56 -37.75
CA THR A 240 4.54 -63.95 -37.34
C THR A 240 4.33 -64.94 -38.48
N PHE A 241 3.34 -64.72 -39.35
CA PHE A 241 3.15 -65.52 -40.56
C PHE A 241 4.33 -65.39 -41.54
N ILE A 242 4.85 -64.18 -41.74
CA ILE A 242 6.06 -63.94 -42.54
C ILE A 242 7.25 -64.69 -41.94
N ILE A 243 7.46 -64.63 -40.62
CA ILE A 243 8.55 -65.34 -39.94
C ILE A 243 8.44 -66.86 -40.15
N ILE A 244 7.25 -67.45 -39.97
CA ILE A 244 7.02 -68.90 -40.20
C ILE A 244 7.30 -69.27 -41.66
N LYS A 245 6.86 -68.43 -42.61
CA LYS A 245 7.07 -68.72 -44.04
C LYS A 245 8.50 -68.45 -44.52
N LEU A 246 9.26 -67.60 -43.83
CA LEU A 246 10.67 -67.31 -44.09
C LEU A 246 11.59 -68.39 -43.50
N PHE A 247 11.16 -69.05 -42.41
CA PHE A 247 11.84 -70.21 -41.80
C PHE A 247 10.99 -71.50 -41.85
N PRO A 248 10.66 -72.04 -43.03
CA PRO A 248 9.88 -73.28 -43.12
C PRO A 248 10.75 -74.55 -42.92
N ALA A 249 12.06 -74.42 -42.70
CA ALA A 249 12.99 -75.55 -42.72
C ALA A 249 14.17 -75.38 -41.73
N MET A 250 13.86 -75.33 -40.44
CA MET A 250 14.70 -75.97 -39.42
C MET A 250 13.84 -76.93 -38.61
#